data_AF-A0AAD9NMQ0-F1
#
_entry.id   AF-A0AAD9NMQ0-F1
#
_cell.length_a   1.000
_cell.length_b   1.000
_cell.length_c   1.000
_cell.angle_alpha   90.00
_cell.angle_beta   90.00
_cell.angle_gamma   90.00
#
_symmetry.space_group_name_H-M   'P 1'
#
loop_
_entity.id
_entity.type
_entity.pdbx_description
1 polymer ?
#
loop_
_entity_poly.entity_id
_entity_poly.type
_entity_poly.pdbx_seq_one_letter_code
_entity_poly.pdbx_strand_id
1 'polypeptide(L)'
;MAARKNLHYVLAIASVLAAVMTAAGQTCVSTGRNCVRSCVGLKDGSYQSCQSCNVYVVCGNGQYTWACAQGLKWNDDSKNCDWSTETCKCLQSLPDDIDDSGNKNNSGEDSNGTRRRRRRKRKRIKSNEYKTYYGFSRNCLKCICEVEGCKQHYNKCQMIGGSVSCGPFQIKEPYWVDAHEPGRGFEECTKMMRCSARCVRAYMDRYADSCALRAGKDIATCEDYARVHNGGPNGCIQPFTVAYWEKVYECCKEQGGC
;
A
#
# COMPACT_ATOMS: atom_id res chain seq x y z
N MET A 1 -61.49 20.78 8.88
CA MET A 1 -60.64 19.94 9.77
C MET A 1 -60.16 18.67 9.05
N ALA A 2 -59.29 18.80 8.03
CA ALA A 2 -58.76 17.63 7.31
C ALA A 2 -57.30 17.78 6.82
N ALA A 3 -56.64 18.92 7.10
CA ALA A 3 -55.28 19.19 6.61
C ALA A 3 -54.17 19.04 7.68
N ARG A 4 -54.52 18.87 8.97
CA ARG A 4 -53.54 18.72 10.07
C ARG A 4 -53.21 17.27 10.44
N LYS A 5 -53.92 16.28 9.88
CA LYS A 5 -53.71 14.85 10.19
C LYS A 5 -52.66 14.17 9.29
N ASN A 6 -52.25 14.83 8.20
CA ASN A 6 -51.27 14.29 7.25
C ASN A 6 -49.81 14.65 7.58
N LEU A 7 -49.55 15.57 8.53
CA LEU A 7 -48.18 15.93 8.92
C LEU A 7 -47.59 14.98 9.98
N HIS A 8 -48.44 14.33 10.80
CA HIS A 8 -48.01 13.35 11.79
C HIS A 8 -47.74 11.95 11.19
N TYR A 9 -48.35 11.63 10.04
CA TYR A 9 -48.13 10.34 9.36
C TYR A 9 -46.80 10.32 8.57
N VAL A 10 -46.39 11.47 8.03
CA VAL A 10 -45.12 11.61 7.28
C VAL A 10 -43.89 11.59 8.20
N LEU A 11 -44.05 11.89 9.49
CA LEU A 11 -42.97 11.86 10.48
C LEU A 11 -42.77 10.49 11.19
N ALA A 12 -43.71 9.55 11.07
CA ALA A 12 -43.59 8.22 11.65
C ALA A 12 -43.04 7.14 10.68
N ILE A 13 -42.89 7.46 9.39
CA ILE A 13 -42.28 6.57 8.38
C ILE A 13 -40.80 6.95 8.13
N ALA A 14 -40.35 8.09 8.65
CA ALA A 14 -38.96 8.54 8.57
C ALA A 14 -38.05 7.94 9.67
N SER A 15 -38.59 7.16 10.61
CA SER A 15 -37.82 6.58 11.73
C SER A 15 -37.67 5.04 11.70
N VAL A 16 -38.21 4.36 10.68
CA VAL A 16 -37.94 2.91 10.47
C VAL A 16 -37.03 2.65 9.27
N LEU A 17 -36.80 3.63 8.39
CA LEU A 17 -35.78 3.57 7.32
C LEU A 17 -34.35 3.87 7.79
N ALA A 18 -34.10 3.94 9.11
CA ALA A 18 -32.76 4.05 9.69
C ALA A 18 -32.28 2.76 10.38
N ALA A 19 -33.03 1.65 10.29
CA ALA A 19 -32.71 0.42 11.03
C ALA A 19 -32.96 -0.91 10.28
N VAL A 20 -32.88 -0.94 8.94
CA VAL A 20 -32.87 -2.20 8.16
C VAL A 20 -31.70 -2.24 7.16
N MET A 21 -30.49 -1.97 7.63
CA MET A 21 -29.25 -2.31 6.91
C MET A 21 -28.24 -2.93 7.88
N THR A 22 -28.68 -3.95 8.63
CA THR A 22 -27.76 -4.82 9.35
C THR A 22 -27.36 -5.99 8.45
N ALA A 23 -26.04 -6.20 8.34
CA ALA A 23 -25.34 -7.30 7.67
C ALA A 23 -24.96 -7.13 6.18
N ALA A 24 -24.46 -5.95 5.78
CA ALA A 24 -23.45 -5.89 4.71
C ALA A 24 -22.06 -6.02 5.37
N GLY A 25 -21.30 -7.04 4.98
CA GLY A 25 -19.94 -7.26 5.46
C GLY A 25 -19.09 -5.98 5.37
N GLN A 26 -18.36 -5.69 6.44
CA GLN A 26 -17.56 -4.48 6.56
C GLN A 26 -16.67 -4.25 5.33
N THR A 27 -16.85 -3.10 4.67
CA THR A 27 -15.94 -2.63 3.62
C THR A 27 -14.69 -2.05 4.27
N CYS A 28 -13.53 -2.47 3.78
CA CYS A 28 -12.21 -2.12 4.31
C CYS A 28 -11.50 -1.16 3.34
N VAL A 29 -10.65 -0.27 3.86
CA VAL A 29 -9.73 0.52 3.03
C VAL A 29 -8.64 -0.39 2.44
N SER A 30 -8.20 -1.34 3.25
CA SER A 30 -7.31 -2.45 2.90
C SER A 30 -7.58 -3.61 3.85
N THR A 31 -7.28 -4.83 3.44
CA THR A 31 -7.37 -6.02 4.29
C THR A 31 -6.00 -6.56 4.69
N GLY A 32 -4.92 -5.90 4.27
CA GLY A 32 -3.55 -6.39 4.40
C GLY A 32 -2.68 -5.89 3.25
N ARG A 33 -1.37 -6.12 3.38
CA ARG A 33 -0.39 -5.61 2.40
C ARG A 33 -0.50 -6.28 1.03
N ASN A 34 -0.91 -7.55 1.00
CA ASN A 34 -0.92 -8.38 -0.20
C ASN A 34 -2.33 -8.52 -0.82
N CYS A 35 -3.25 -7.64 -0.44
CA CYS A 35 -4.59 -7.67 -0.99
C CYS A 35 -4.57 -7.17 -2.45
N VAL A 36 -5.52 -7.63 -3.25
CA VAL A 36 -5.65 -7.24 -4.66
C VAL A 36 -6.93 -6.46 -4.89
N ARG A 37 -6.87 -5.50 -5.81
CA ARG A 37 -8.03 -4.77 -6.37
C ARG A 37 -8.31 -5.16 -7.83
N SER A 38 -7.29 -5.66 -8.52
CA SER A 38 -7.32 -5.99 -9.94
C SER A 38 -6.55 -7.27 -10.23
N CYS A 39 -6.98 -8.04 -11.23
CA CYS A 39 -6.26 -9.20 -11.76
C CYS A 39 -5.25 -8.85 -12.86
N VAL A 40 -5.14 -7.59 -13.27
CA VAL A 40 -4.17 -7.16 -14.30
C VAL A 40 -2.75 -7.48 -13.85
N GLY A 41 -2.04 -8.31 -14.64
CA GLY A 41 -0.67 -8.72 -14.35
C GLY A 41 -0.52 -9.80 -13.27
N LEU A 42 -1.63 -10.30 -12.71
CA LEU A 42 -1.61 -11.42 -11.78
C LEU A 42 -1.73 -12.75 -12.52
N LYS A 43 -1.18 -13.81 -11.93
CA LYS A 43 -1.38 -15.18 -12.41
C LYS A 43 -2.80 -15.64 -12.09
N ASP A 44 -3.25 -16.68 -12.79
CA ASP A 44 -4.50 -17.34 -12.45
C ASP A 44 -4.43 -17.89 -11.02
N GLY A 45 -5.45 -17.62 -10.22
CA GLY A 45 -5.45 -17.99 -8.82
C GLY A 45 -6.44 -17.23 -7.95
N SER A 46 -6.45 -17.54 -6.65
CA SER A 46 -7.28 -16.88 -5.66
C SER A 46 -6.44 -15.98 -4.74
N TYR A 47 -6.95 -14.79 -4.47
CA TYR A 47 -6.23 -13.70 -3.82
C TYR A 47 -7.10 -13.00 -2.79
N GLN A 48 -6.48 -12.51 -1.74
CA GLN A 48 -7.15 -11.70 -0.74
C GLN A 48 -7.71 -10.40 -1.36
N SER A 49 -8.99 -10.10 -1.13
CA SER A 49 -9.58 -8.84 -1.60
C SER A 49 -9.15 -7.67 -0.74
N CYS A 50 -8.80 -6.51 -1.32
CA CYS A 50 -8.55 -5.30 -0.54
C CYS A 50 -9.79 -4.72 0.14
N GLN A 51 -10.98 -5.14 -0.28
CA GLN A 51 -12.23 -4.48 0.08
C GLN A 51 -12.96 -5.15 1.25
N SER A 52 -12.72 -6.43 1.53
CA SER A 52 -13.32 -7.08 2.69
C SER A 52 -12.60 -8.37 3.02
N CYS A 53 -12.52 -8.71 4.31
CA CYS A 53 -12.00 -10.02 4.71
C CYS A 53 -12.96 -11.17 4.44
N ASN A 54 -14.24 -10.89 4.21
CA ASN A 54 -15.20 -11.93 3.86
C ASN A 54 -15.24 -12.21 2.35
N VAL A 55 -14.47 -11.51 1.52
CA VAL A 55 -14.45 -11.76 0.07
C VAL A 55 -13.03 -12.00 -0.42
N TYR A 56 -12.91 -12.75 -1.50
CA TYR A 56 -11.64 -13.02 -2.19
C TYR A 56 -11.82 -12.85 -3.69
N VAL A 57 -10.72 -12.57 -4.37
CA VAL A 57 -10.66 -12.31 -5.81
C VAL A 57 -10.07 -13.53 -6.51
N VAL A 58 -10.73 -14.00 -7.56
CA VAL A 58 -10.26 -15.07 -8.43
C VAL A 58 -9.87 -14.48 -9.78
N CYS A 59 -8.63 -14.70 -10.16
CA CYS A 59 -8.06 -14.32 -11.45
C CYS A 59 -7.99 -15.55 -12.37
N GLY A 60 -8.38 -15.37 -13.62
CA GLY A 60 -8.41 -16.38 -14.67
C GLY A 60 -8.70 -15.72 -16.01
N ASN A 61 -9.73 -16.18 -16.73
CA ASN A 61 -10.28 -15.51 -17.93
C ASN A 61 -10.98 -14.15 -17.65
N GLY A 62 -10.77 -13.59 -16.46
CA GLY A 62 -11.44 -12.42 -15.95
C GLY A 62 -11.19 -12.27 -14.45
N GLN A 63 -11.80 -11.25 -13.86
CA GLN A 63 -11.77 -11.01 -12.42
C GLN A 63 -13.13 -11.32 -11.82
N TYR A 64 -13.15 -12.23 -10.85
CA TYR A 64 -14.35 -12.64 -10.13
C TYR A 64 -14.17 -12.41 -8.64
N THR A 65 -15.21 -11.95 -7.96
CA THR A 65 -15.21 -11.79 -6.50
C THR A 65 -16.16 -12.80 -5.88
N TRP A 66 -15.67 -13.57 -4.92
CA TRP A 66 -16.44 -14.60 -4.23
C TRP A 66 -16.50 -14.29 -2.74
N ALA A 67 -17.66 -14.55 -2.14
CA ALA A 67 -17.86 -14.41 -0.70
C ALA A 67 -17.51 -15.72 0.01
N CYS A 68 -16.87 -15.60 1.17
CA CYS A 68 -16.74 -16.66 2.13
C CYS A 68 -18.10 -16.96 2.78
N ALA A 69 -18.31 -18.21 3.21
CA ALA A 69 -19.48 -18.56 4.01
C ALA A 69 -19.58 -17.68 5.27
N GLN A 70 -20.79 -17.59 5.82
CA GLN A 70 -21.10 -16.65 6.90
C GLN A 70 -20.13 -16.78 8.09
N GLY A 71 -19.53 -15.65 8.49
CA GLY A 71 -18.59 -15.60 9.62
C GLY A 71 -17.14 -15.96 9.28
N LEU A 72 -16.86 -16.49 8.09
CA LEU A 72 -15.51 -16.84 7.66
C LEU A 72 -14.79 -15.66 7.00
N LYS A 73 -13.46 -15.72 7.04
CA LYS A 73 -12.54 -14.74 6.46
C LYS A 73 -11.53 -15.42 5.55
N TRP A 74 -11.13 -14.76 4.47
CA TRP A 74 -10.10 -15.27 3.58
C TRP A 74 -8.75 -15.37 4.32
N ASN A 75 -8.13 -16.54 4.25
CA ASN A 75 -6.76 -16.78 4.65
C ASN A 75 -5.91 -16.94 3.38
N ASP A 76 -5.03 -15.98 3.14
CA ASP A 76 -4.23 -15.91 1.92
C ASP A 76 -3.06 -16.90 1.93
N ASP A 77 -2.64 -17.37 3.10
CA ASP A 77 -1.58 -18.37 3.25
C ASP A 77 -2.09 -19.76 2.86
N SER A 78 -3.31 -20.10 3.30
CA SER A 78 -3.96 -21.40 3.01
C SER A 78 -4.88 -21.36 1.79
N LYS A 79 -5.08 -20.18 1.19
CA LYS A 79 -5.95 -19.96 0.02
C LYS A 79 -7.37 -20.50 0.20
N ASN A 80 -7.93 -20.32 1.40
CA ASN A 80 -9.29 -20.73 1.74
C ASN A 80 -9.94 -19.79 2.76
N CYS A 81 -11.25 -19.94 2.96
CA CYS A 81 -11.97 -19.23 4.01
C CYS A 81 -11.83 -19.97 5.35
N ASP A 82 -11.40 -19.25 6.39
CA ASP A 82 -11.13 -19.76 7.72
C ASP A 82 -11.83 -18.90 8.79
N TRP A 83 -12.06 -19.46 9.98
CA TRP A 83 -12.67 -18.78 11.12
C TRP A 83 -11.74 -17.71 11.71
N SER A 84 -10.42 -17.91 11.61
CA SER A 84 -9.39 -16.99 12.09
C SER A 84 -8.22 -16.94 11.12
N THR A 85 -7.74 -15.74 10.81
CA THR A 85 -6.67 -15.52 9.83
C THR A 85 -5.76 -14.39 10.28
N GLU A 86 -4.45 -14.58 10.10
CA GLU A 86 -3.46 -13.52 10.32
C GLU A 86 -3.21 -12.67 9.05
N THR A 87 -3.58 -13.18 7.88
CA THR A 87 -3.35 -12.51 6.59
C THR A 87 -4.37 -11.42 6.35
N CYS A 88 -5.59 -11.60 6.85
CA CYS A 88 -6.69 -10.69 6.61
C CYS A 88 -7.09 -9.88 7.84
N LYS A 89 -6.72 -8.61 7.83
CA LYS A 89 -7.03 -7.63 8.87
C LYS A 89 -7.74 -6.46 8.22
N CYS A 90 -9.03 -6.30 8.49
CA CYS A 90 -9.80 -5.18 7.95
C CYS A 90 -9.29 -3.87 8.56
N LEU A 91 -8.62 -3.07 7.74
CA LEU A 91 -8.12 -1.76 8.11
C LEU A 91 -9.17 -0.73 7.70
N GLN A 92 -9.86 -0.15 8.69
CA GLN A 92 -10.82 0.94 8.48
C GLN A 92 -10.12 2.26 8.13
N SER A 93 -8.85 2.37 8.50
CA SER A 93 -7.90 3.37 8.05
C SER A 93 -6.57 2.66 7.80
N LEU A 94 -5.87 3.00 6.71
CA LEU A 94 -4.52 2.48 6.51
C LEU A 94 -3.65 2.95 7.70
N PRO A 95 -2.89 2.09 8.38
CA PRO A 95 -2.06 2.53 9.50
C PRO A 95 -1.14 3.65 9.01
N ASP A 96 -1.07 4.72 9.79
CA ASP A 96 -0.15 5.83 9.57
C ASP A 96 1.28 5.30 9.79
N ASP A 97 1.90 4.77 8.74
CA ASP A 97 3.33 4.54 8.75
C ASP A 97 4.03 5.90 8.62
N ILE A 98 4.43 6.43 9.79
CA ILE A 98 5.32 7.58 10.11
C ILE A 98 4.57 8.89 10.44
N ASP A 99 4.19 9.02 11.71
CA ASP A 99 4.35 10.29 12.44
C ASP A 99 5.83 10.46 12.80
N ASP A 100 6.32 11.67 12.56
CA ASP A 100 7.60 12.20 12.98
C ASP A 100 7.46 12.68 14.42
N SER A 101 7.97 11.90 15.37
CA SER A 101 8.38 12.44 16.66
C SER A 101 9.36 11.48 17.33
N GLY A 102 10.63 11.80 17.18
CA GLY A 102 11.60 11.41 18.18
C GLY A 102 11.21 12.05 19.52
N ASN A 103 10.78 11.23 20.49
CA ASN A 103 11.06 11.52 21.88
C ASN A 103 11.43 10.20 22.58
N LYS A 104 12.73 9.97 22.68
CA LYS A 104 13.30 9.06 23.68
C LYS A 104 13.18 9.78 25.01
N ASN A 105 12.50 9.17 25.98
CA ASN A 105 13.02 9.14 27.35
C ASN A 105 12.62 7.82 28.01
N ASN A 106 13.64 7.22 28.62
CA ASN A 106 13.74 5.89 29.18
C ASN A 106 13.21 5.85 30.62
N SER A 107 13.25 4.62 31.18
CA SER A 107 13.02 4.17 32.58
C SER A 107 11.57 3.76 32.86
N GLY A 108 11.25 2.53 33.26
CA GLY A 108 12.05 1.42 33.78
C GLY A 108 11.46 1.01 35.11
N GLU A 109 10.69 -0.07 35.16
CA GLU A 109 10.43 -0.82 36.40
C GLU A 109 9.94 -2.24 36.06
N ASP A 110 10.83 -3.20 36.31
CA ASP A 110 10.58 -4.64 36.26
C ASP A 110 9.85 -5.08 37.53
N SER A 111 8.83 -5.92 37.38
CA SER A 111 8.44 -6.87 38.44
C SER A 111 7.74 -8.10 37.86
N ASN A 112 8.49 -9.20 37.95
CA ASN A 112 8.05 -10.54 38.31
C ASN A 112 7.01 -11.28 37.44
N GLY A 113 7.48 -12.34 36.76
CA GLY A 113 6.61 -13.31 36.10
C GLY A 113 7.36 -14.35 35.29
N THR A 114 7.93 -15.35 35.97
CA THR A 114 8.53 -16.53 35.35
C THR A 114 7.51 -17.32 34.53
N ARG A 115 7.57 -17.19 33.19
CA ARG A 115 6.97 -18.15 32.26
C ARG A 115 8.02 -18.61 31.25
N ARG A 116 8.57 -19.81 31.49
CA ARG A 116 9.40 -20.57 30.54
C ARG A 116 8.61 -20.85 29.27
N ARG A 117 8.70 -19.94 28.28
CA ARG A 117 8.21 -20.19 26.92
C ARG A 117 9.20 -21.10 26.20
N ARG A 118 8.79 -22.34 25.96
CA ARG A 118 9.50 -23.30 25.10
C ARG A 118 9.78 -22.64 23.75
N ARG A 119 11.06 -22.40 23.43
CA ARG A 119 11.52 -21.97 22.10
C ARG A 119 11.15 -23.06 21.09
N ARG A 120 10.04 -22.89 20.37
CA ARG A 120 9.80 -23.63 19.13
C ARG A 120 10.87 -23.17 18.13
N LYS A 121 11.84 -24.03 17.83
CA LYS A 121 12.79 -23.83 16.73
C LYS A 121 11.98 -23.57 15.47
N ARG A 122 12.02 -22.34 14.95
CA ARG A 122 11.45 -22.01 13.63
C ARG A 122 12.18 -22.85 12.60
N LYS A 123 11.44 -23.64 11.83
CA LYS A 123 11.98 -24.37 10.69
C LYS A 123 12.53 -23.36 9.70
N ARG A 124 13.76 -23.57 9.26
CA ARG A 124 14.48 -22.76 8.27
C ARG A 124 13.74 -22.86 6.93
N ILE A 125 13.10 -21.78 6.51
CA ILE A 125 12.44 -21.67 5.21
C ILE A 125 13.49 -21.83 4.11
N LYS A 126 13.16 -22.62 3.07
CA LYS A 126 14.02 -22.90 1.92
C LYS A 126 14.16 -21.62 1.07
N SER A 127 15.36 -21.37 0.59
CA SER A 127 15.88 -20.10 0.04
C SER A 127 15.18 -19.51 -1.20
N ASN A 128 14.06 -20.08 -1.68
CA ASN A 128 13.39 -19.62 -2.90
C ASN A 128 12.15 -18.73 -2.62
N GLU A 129 11.71 -18.63 -1.36
CA GLU A 129 10.59 -17.79 -0.91
C GLU A 129 11.07 -16.46 -0.30
N TYR A 130 12.38 -16.19 -0.32
CA TYR A 130 13.00 -14.97 0.19
C TYR A 130 12.99 -13.82 -0.84
N LYS A 131 12.64 -14.12 -2.10
CA LYS A 131 12.61 -13.19 -3.23
C LYS A 131 11.60 -12.05 -3.03
N THR A 132 10.54 -12.29 -2.26
CA THR A 132 9.50 -11.33 -1.87
C THR A 132 9.82 -10.52 -0.60
N TYR A 133 10.92 -10.83 0.10
CA TYR A 133 11.30 -10.17 1.36
C TYR A 133 12.23 -8.95 1.18
N TYR A 134 12.85 -8.79 0.01
CA TYR A 134 13.69 -7.64 -0.39
C TYR A 134 12.96 -6.64 -1.31
N GLY A 135 11.64 -6.53 -1.17
CA GLY A 135 10.84 -5.57 -1.93
C GLY A 135 11.19 -4.11 -1.60
N PHE A 136 10.54 -3.18 -2.32
CA PHE A 136 10.72 -1.73 -2.17
C PHE A 136 10.64 -1.26 -0.71
N SER A 137 11.82 -1.08 -0.10
CA SER A 137 11.96 -0.95 1.34
C SER A 137 11.55 0.43 1.85
N ARG A 138 11.26 0.53 3.16
CA ARG A 138 10.99 1.83 3.80
C ARG A 138 12.17 2.80 3.68
N ASN A 139 13.39 2.29 3.81
CA ASN A 139 14.60 3.09 3.65
C ASN A 139 14.77 3.56 2.20
N CYS A 140 14.47 2.70 1.22
CA CYS A 140 14.53 3.08 -0.19
C CYS A 140 13.55 4.23 -0.51
N LEU A 141 12.28 4.08 -0.11
CA LEU A 141 11.28 5.12 -0.30
C LEU A 141 11.65 6.42 0.45
N LYS A 142 12.15 6.30 1.68
CA LYS A 142 12.65 7.46 2.45
C LYS A 142 13.79 8.16 1.71
N CYS A 143 14.75 7.43 1.16
CA CYS A 143 15.88 8.06 0.50
C CYS A 143 15.52 8.68 -0.85
N ILE A 144 14.56 8.12 -1.59
CA ILE A 144 13.96 8.80 -2.75
C ILE A 144 13.32 10.13 -2.29
N CYS A 145 12.52 10.12 -1.22
CA CYS A 145 11.91 11.33 -0.63
C CYS A 145 12.95 12.41 -0.31
N GLU A 146 14.03 12.05 0.39
CA GLU A 146 15.07 13.00 0.80
C GLU A 146 15.78 13.61 -0.43
N VAL A 147 16.10 12.79 -1.44
CA VAL A 147 16.72 13.27 -2.69
C VAL A 147 15.79 14.16 -3.50
N GLU A 148 14.48 13.87 -3.52
CA GLU A 148 13.47 14.72 -4.15
C GLU A 148 13.19 16.01 -3.36
N GLY A 149 13.73 16.18 -2.15
CA GLY A 149 13.50 17.37 -1.32
C GLY A 149 12.13 17.38 -0.64
N CYS A 150 11.71 16.23 -0.11
CA CYS A 150 10.31 16.05 0.27
C CYS A 150 9.78 16.98 1.37
N LYS A 151 10.66 17.51 2.23
CA LYS A 151 10.30 18.52 3.23
C LYS A 151 10.00 19.88 2.59
N GLN A 152 10.79 20.24 1.57
CA GLN A 152 10.71 21.52 0.87
C GLN A 152 9.51 21.56 -0.08
N HIS A 153 9.17 20.41 -0.66
CA HIS A 153 8.12 20.29 -1.68
C HIS A 153 6.78 19.76 -1.16
N TYR A 154 6.66 19.48 0.14
CA TYR A 154 5.38 19.13 0.75
C TYR A 154 4.32 20.21 0.45
N ASN A 155 3.15 19.77 0.01
CA ASN A 155 2.03 20.63 -0.40
C ASN A 155 2.32 21.64 -1.54
N LYS A 156 3.36 21.41 -2.36
CA LYS A 156 3.73 22.30 -3.47
C LYS A 156 3.78 21.55 -4.80
N CYS A 157 3.56 22.29 -5.87
CA CYS A 157 3.86 21.86 -7.24
C CYS A 157 4.77 22.91 -7.89
N GLN A 158 5.62 22.47 -8.80
CA GLN A 158 6.57 23.34 -9.49
C GLN A 158 6.66 22.98 -10.97
N MET A 159 6.80 24.01 -11.80
CA MET A 159 7.06 23.87 -13.23
C MET A 159 8.54 23.56 -13.46
N ILE A 160 8.86 22.34 -13.87
CA ILE A 160 10.22 21.91 -14.21
C ILE A 160 10.22 21.35 -15.62
N GLY A 161 11.04 21.96 -16.49
CA GLY A 161 11.28 21.44 -17.85
C GLY A 161 10.01 21.33 -18.69
N GLY A 162 9.07 22.29 -18.56
CA GLY A 162 7.82 22.30 -19.31
C GLY A 162 6.71 21.39 -18.75
N SER A 163 6.91 20.76 -17.59
CA SER A 163 5.92 19.90 -16.93
C SER A 163 5.77 20.24 -15.44
N VAL A 164 4.57 20.05 -14.89
CA VAL A 164 4.34 20.19 -13.45
C VAL A 164 4.85 18.92 -12.73
N SER A 165 5.70 19.12 -11.73
CA SER A 165 6.09 18.09 -10.75
C SER A 165 5.56 18.48 -9.37
N CYS A 166 4.94 17.54 -8.67
CA CYS A 166 4.22 17.81 -7.42
C CYS A 166 4.76 17.02 -6.24
N GLY A 167 4.85 17.73 -5.12
CA GLY A 167 4.88 17.18 -3.78
C GLY A 167 6.18 16.52 -3.35
N PRO A 168 6.10 15.72 -2.26
CA PRO A 168 7.23 15.05 -1.63
C PRO A 168 8.13 14.25 -2.58
N PHE A 169 7.58 13.68 -3.64
CA PHE A 169 8.30 12.81 -4.58
C PHE A 169 8.34 13.37 -6.00
N GLN A 170 8.09 14.68 -6.18
CA GLN A 170 8.16 15.36 -7.47
C GLN A 170 7.41 14.66 -8.62
N ILE A 171 6.27 14.05 -8.30
CA ILE A 171 5.49 13.20 -9.20
C ILE A 171 4.86 14.05 -10.30
N LYS A 172 4.91 13.57 -11.55
CA LYS A 172 4.24 14.17 -12.72
C LYS A 172 2.92 13.46 -13.00
N GLU A 173 2.01 14.13 -13.71
CA GLU A 173 0.69 13.57 -14.01
C GLU A 173 0.73 12.20 -14.71
N PRO A 174 1.56 11.96 -15.75
CA PRO A 174 1.65 10.62 -16.37
C PRO A 174 2.13 9.53 -15.40
N TYR A 175 3.01 9.89 -14.46
CA TYR A 175 3.46 8.96 -13.42
C TYR A 175 2.30 8.59 -12.50
N TRP A 176 1.48 9.57 -12.10
CA TRP A 176 0.31 9.35 -11.26
C TRP A 176 -0.78 8.54 -11.96
N VAL A 177 -1.02 8.82 -13.25
CA VAL A 177 -1.93 8.02 -14.09
C VAL A 177 -1.45 6.57 -14.14
N ASP A 178 -0.16 6.36 -14.38
CA ASP A 178 0.39 5.02 -14.46
C ASP A 178 0.36 4.25 -13.13
N ALA A 179 0.38 4.98 -12.02
CA ALA A 179 0.20 4.45 -10.67
C ALA A 179 -1.28 4.18 -10.32
N HIS A 180 -2.17 4.16 -11.31
CA HIS A 180 -3.62 3.93 -11.17
C HIS A 180 -4.34 5.05 -10.41
N GLU A 181 -3.93 6.30 -10.65
CA GLU A 181 -4.66 7.50 -10.27
C GLU A 181 -5.09 7.54 -8.78
N PRO A 182 -4.19 7.26 -7.82
CA PRO A 182 -4.57 7.19 -6.42
C PRO A 182 -5.11 8.53 -5.89
N GLY A 183 -6.08 8.46 -4.99
CA GLY A 183 -6.70 9.65 -4.39
C GLY A 183 -7.88 10.17 -5.21
N ARG A 184 -8.16 11.47 -5.10
CA ARG A 184 -9.27 12.15 -5.80
C ARG A 184 -8.81 13.04 -6.96
N GLY A 185 -7.50 13.10 -7.19
CA GLY A 185 -6.89 13.88 -8.27
C GLY A 185 -5.38 13.94 -8.13
N PHE A 186 -4.71 14.24 -9.25
CA PHE A 186 -3.25 14.30 -9.35
C PHE A 186 -2.63 15.16 -8.25
N GLU A 187 -2.92 16.46 -8.23
CA GLU A 187 -2.30 17.35 -7.25
C GLU A 187 -2.71 17.02 -5.81
N GLU A 188 -3.99 16.70 -5.57
CA GLU A 188 -4.50 16.40 -4.22
C GLU A 188 -3.76 15.21 -3.61
N CYS A 189 -3.51 14.18 -4.41
CA CYS A 189 -2.73 13.04 -3.97
C CYS A 189 -1.24 13.36 -3.84
N THR A 190 -0.65 13.91 -4.89
CA THR A 190 0.82 14.01 -5.00
C THR A 190 1.41 15.05 -4.07
N LYS A 191 0.66 16.10 -3.71
CA LYS A 191 1.06 17.09 -2.71
C LYS A 191 1.20 16.54 -1.28
N MET A 192 0.57 15.39 -1.00
CA MET A 192 0.48 14.81 0.35
C MET A 192 1.43 13.63 0.50
N MET A 193 2.19 13.55 1.60
CA MET A 193 3.16 12.49 1.85
C MET A 193 2.57 11.09 1.73
N ARG A 194 1.42 10.86 2.36
CA ARG A 194 0.82 9.52 2.42
C ARG A 194 0.28 9.03 1.07
N CYS A 195 -0.33 9.91 0.29
CA CYS A 195 -0.88 9.53 -1.01
C CYS A 195 0.23 9.46 -2.07
N SER A 196 1.15 10.42 -2.10
CA SER A 196 2.33 10.37 -2.97
C SER A 196 3.20 9.13 -2.73
N ALA A 197 3.44 8.73 -1.49
CA ALA A 197 4.15 7.49 -1.16
C ALA A 197 3.44 6.23 -1.72
N ARG A 198 2.10 6.18 -1.69
CA ARG A 198 1.34 5.08 -2.31
C ARG A 198 1.44 5.11 -3.83
N CYS A 199 1.40 6.30 -4.42
CA CYS A 199 1.59 6.51 -5.84
C CYS A 199 2.96 5.98 -6.30
N VAL A 200 4.05 6.30 -5.58
CA VAL A 200 5.38 5.76 -5.88
C VAL A 200 5.41 4.24 -5.77
N ARG A 201 4.84 3.65 -4.71
CA ARG A 201 4.77 2.19 -4.56
C ARG A 201 4.02 1.52 -5.71
N ALA A 202 2.83 2.00 -6.06
CA ALA A 202 2.05 1.45 -7.17
C ALA A 202 2.78 1.56 -8.51
N TYR A 203 3.52 2.65 -8.73
CA TYR A 203 4.36 2.79 -9.92
C TYR A 203 5.52 1.78 -9.94
N MET A 204 6.15 1.52 -8.79
CA MET A 204 7.17 0.48 -8.68
C MET A 204 6.60 -0.91 -8.93
N ASP A 205 5.43 -1.22 -8.37
CA ASP A 205 4.74 -2.49 -8.58
C ASP A 205 4.44 -2.73 -10.06
N ARG A 206 4.18 -1.67 -10.82
CA ARG A 206 3.93 -1.75 -12.27
C ARG A 206 5.19 -1.94 -13.09
N TYR A 207 6.31 -1.29 -12.74
CA TYR A 207 7.44 -1.16 -13.66
C TYR A 207 8.77 -1.74 -13.19
N ALA A 208 9.05 -1.79 -11.89
CA ALA A 208 10.39 -2.04 -11.38
C ALA A 208 10.92 -3.44 -11.73
N ASP A 209 10.11 -4.49 -11.54
CA ASP A 209 10.52 -5.86 -11.88
C ASP A 209 10.79 -6.04 -13.38
N SER A 210 9.90 -5.50 -14.23
CA SER A 210 10.09 -5.54 -15.68
C SER A 210 11.34 -4.79 -16.11
N CYS A 211 11.71 -3.72 -15.39
CA CYS A 211 12.91 -2.96 -15.65
C CYS A 211 14.16 -3.74 -15.22
N ALA A 212 14.17 -4.29 -14.00
CA ALA A 212 15.26 -5.10 -13.48
C ALA A 212 15.57 -6.28 -14.42
N LEU A 213 14.55 -6.97 -14.93
CA LEU A 213 14.72 -8.04 -15.92
C LEU A 213 15.43 -7.54 -17.20
N ARG A 214 15.07 -6.36 -17.70
CA ARG A 214 15.75 -5.73 -18.86
C ARG A 214 17.18 -5.31 -18.55
N ALA A 215 17.49 -5.03 -17.28
CA ALA A 215 18.84 -4.80 -16.78
C ALA A 215 19.63 -6.11 -16.53
N GLY A 216 19.07 -7.28 -16.83
CA GLY A 216 19.71 -8.58 -16.61
C GLY A 216 19.69 -9.03 -15.14
N LYS A 217 18.78 -8.47 -14.32
CA LYS A 217 18.63 -8.78 -12.89
C LYS A 217 17.36 -9.61 -12.66
N ASP A 218 17.46 -10.62 -11.79
CA ASP A 218 16.31 -11.47 -11.41
C ASP A 218 15.34 -10.81 -10.42
N ILE A 219 15.79 -9.77 -9.72
CA ILE A 219 15.08 -9.08 -8.62
C ILE A 219 15.36 -7.58 -8.75
N ALA A 220 14.32 -6.75 -8.65
CA ALA A 220 14.49 -5.31 -8.54
C ALA A 220 15.06 -4.92 -7.17
N THR A 221 16.14 -4.13 -7.18
CA THR A 221 16.77 -3.58 -5.98
C THR A 221 16.40 -2.11 -5.77
N CYS A 222 16.85 -1.50 -4.68
CA CYS A 222 16.67 -0.05 -4.48
C CYS A 222 17.28 0.80 -5.59
N GLU A 223 18.36 0.32 -6.21
CA GLU A 223 18.89 0.97 -7.42
C GLU A 223 17.83 1.03 -8.51
N ASP A 224 17.18 -0.09 -8.80
CA ASP A 224 16.19 -0.17 -9.85
C ASP A 224 14.97 0.69 -9.52
N TYR A 225 14.47 0.67 -8.27
CA TYR A 225 13.36 1.52 -7.84
C TYR A 225 13.68 3.02 -7.96
N ALA A 226 14.85 3.46 -7.49
CA ALA A 226 15.28 4.85 -7.57
C ALA A 226 15.44 5.32 -9.03
N ARG A 227 16.05 4.48 -9.87
CA ARG A 227 16.26 4.81 -11.28
C ARG A 227 14.95 4.79 -12.08
N VAL A 228 14.01 3.92 -11.75
CA VAL A 228 12.64 3.93 -12.30
C VAL A 228 11.86 5.17 -11.86
N HIS A 229 12.03 5.62 -10.61
CA HIS A 229 11.43 6.88 -10.15
C HIS A 229 11.93 8.07 -10.98
N ASN A 230 13.24 8.16 -11.19
CA ASN A 230 13.87 9.26 -11.90
C ASN A 230 13.69 9.21 -13.43
N GLY A 231 13.77 8.03 -14.03
CA GLY A 231 13.81 7.83 -15.49
C GLY A 231 12.58 7.17 -16.10
N GLY A 232 11.53 6.92 -15.32
CA GLY A 232 10.30 6.27 -15.77
C GLY A 232 10.46 4.75 -15.99
N PRO A 233 9.60 4.12 -16.81
CA PRO A 233 9.48 2.66 -16.88
C PRO A 233 10.78 1.93 -17.26
N ASN A 234 11.67 2.62 -17.97
CA ASN A 234 12.96 2.07 -18.43
C ASN A 234 14.15 2.68 -17.69
N GLY A 235 13.92 3.46 -16.63
CA GLY A 235 14.97 4.26 -15.99
C GLY A 235 16.15 3.44 -15.46
N CYS A 236 15.92 2.21 -15.00
CA CYS A 236 16.97 1.31 -14.49
C CYS A 236 18.03 0.89 -15.52
N ILE A 237 17.77 1.05 -16.83
CA ILE A 237 18.77 0.76 -17.88
C ILE A 237 19.35 2.03 -18.50
N GLN A 238 18.87 3.21 -18.10
CA GLN A 238 19.32 4.47 -18.67
C GLN A 238 20.57 5.00 -17.93
N PRO A 239 21.65 5.40 -18.63
CA PRO A 239 22.85 5.91 -17.97
C PRO A 239 22.61 7.22 -17.18
N PHE A 240 21.71 8.08 -17.65
CA PHE A 240 21.47 9.38 -17.00
C PHE A 240 20.86 9.28 -15.59
N THR A 241 20.30 8.12 -15.21
CA THR A 241 19.71 7.89 -13.87
C THR A 241 20.74 7.43 -12.84
N VAL A 242 21.98 7.11 -13.25
CA VAL A 242 23.04 6.62 -12.35
C VAL A 242 23.40 7.67 -11.30
N ALA A 243 23.59 8.93 -11.70
CA ALA A 243 23.90 10.02 -10.78
C ALA A 243 22.75 10.30 -9.78
N TYR A 244 21.51 10.00 -10.15
CA TYR A 244 20.38 10.06 -9.22
C TYR A 244 20.46 8.93 -8.19
N TRP A 245 20.74 7.71 -8.65
CA TRP A 245 20.93 6.56 -7.77
C TRP A 245 22.05 6.79 -6.76
N GLU A 246 23.19 7.34 -7.16
CA GLU A 246 24.31 7.62 -6.25
C GLU A 246 23.87 8.47 -5.05
N LYS A 247 23.03 9.48 -5.26
CA LYS A 247 22.47 10.30 -4.16
C LYS A 247 21.56 9.49 -3.24
N VAL A 248 20.70 8.64 -3.81
CA VAL A 248 19.81 7.76 -3.02
C VAL A 248 20.64 6.75 -2.23
N TYR A 249 21.68 6.20 -2.84
CA TYR A 249 22.60 5.24 -2.23
C TYR A 249 23.34 5.84 -1.03
N GLU A 250 23.80 7.09 -1.12
CA GLU A 250 24.41 7.80 0.01
C GLU A 250 23.45 7.88 1.20
N CYS A 251 22.19 8.29 0.97
CA CYS A 251 21.18 8.25 2.02
C CYS A 251 20.96 6.83 2.56
N CYS A 252 20.89 5.82 1.70
CA CYS A 252 20.69 4.43 2.10
C CYS A 252 21.79 3.94 3.06
N LYS A 253 23.05 4.31 2.82
CA LYS A 253 24.17 3.98 3.73
C LYS A 253 23.95 4.57 5.12
N GLU A 254 23.50 5.81 5.22
CA GLU A 254 23.21 6.46 6.51
C GLU A 254 22.05 5.79 7.25
N GLN A 255 21.10 5.19 6.53
CA GLN A 255 19.98 4.44 7.13
C GLN A 255 20.34 2.99 7.52
N GLY A 256 21.60 2.57 7.38
CA GLY A 256 22.04 1.19 7.62
C GLY A 256 21.67 0.22 6.50
N GLY A 257 21.37 0.74 5.31
CA GLY A 257 21.09 -0.01 4.09
C GLY A 257 19.68 0.20 3.53
N CYS A 258 19.62 0.01 2.22
CA CYS A 258 18.41 -0.31 1.46
C CYS A 258 18.65 -1.70 0.85
#